data_AF-A0A196M967-F1
#
_entry.id   AF-A0A196M967-F1
#
_cell.length_a   1.000
_cell.length_b   1.000
_cell.length_c   1.000
_cell.angle_alpha   90.00
_cell.angle_beta   90.00
_cell.angle_gamma   90.00
#
_symmetry.space_group_name_H-M   'P 1'
#
loop_
_entity.id
_entity.type
_entity.pdbx_description
1 polymer ?
#
loop_
_entity_poly.entity_id
_entity_poly.type
_entity_poly.pdbx_seq_one_letter_code
_entity_poly.pdbx_strand_id
1 'polypeptide(L)' 'MNVDLAALADFVDATITANPEFAEPEFAFTFNDQRIYVEQKAHHYNFHIDNEIYQMPRI' A
#
# COMPACT_ATOMS: atom_id res chain seq x y z
N MET A 1 6.31 11.68 12.02
CA MET A 1 6.91 10.51 11.36
C MET A 1 6.51 10.61 9.90
N ASN A 2 7.45 10.68 8.97
CA ASN A 2 7.15 10.94 7.55
C ASN A 2 7.35 9.63 6.80
N VAL A 3 6.29 9.01 6.31
CA VAL A 3 6.43 7.79 5.50
C VAL A 3 7.08 8.20 4.18
N ASP A 4 8.15 7.53 3.78
CA ASP A 4 8.74 7.76 2.47
C ASP A 4 7.86 7.08 1.42
N LEU A 5 7.05 7.89 0.73
CA LEU A 5 6.10 7.43 -0.29
C LEU A 5 6.80 6.77 -1.48
N ALA A 6 8.05 7.14 -1.78
CA ALA A 6 8.81 6.50 -2.84
C ALA A 6 9.25 5.09 -2.42
N ALA A 7 9.77 4.94 -1.20
CA ALA A 7 10.11 3.63 -0.66
C ALA A 7 8.88 2.72 -0.49
N LEU A 8 7.73 3.30 -0.13
CA LEU A 8 6.45 2.59 -0.07
C LEU A 8 6.02 2.10 -1.47
N ALA A 9 6.15 2.95 -2.48
CA ALA A 9 5.82 2.60 -3.85
C ALA A 9 6.66 1.42 -4.37
N ASP A 10 7.97 1.46 -4.15
CA ASP A 10 8.88 0.38 -4.54
C ASP A 10 8.54 -0.94 -3.81
N PHE A 11 8.18 -0.85 -2.52
CA PHE A 11 7.75 -2.02 -1.75
C PHE A 11 6.46 -2.64 -2.30
N VAL A 12 5.48 -1.82 -2.67
CA VAL A 12 4.20 -2.25 -3.25
C VAL A 12 4.45 -2.96 -4.58
N ASP A 13 5.25 -2.38 -5.47
CA ASP A 13 5.52 -2.99 -6.77
C ASP A 13 6.28 -4.31 -6.65
N ALA A 14 7.31 -4.34 -5.79
CA ALA A 14 8.14 -5.54 -5.61
C ALA A 14 7.44 -6.67 -4.83
N THR A 15 6.57 -6.34 -3.88
CA THR A 15 6.04 -7.31 -2.91
C THR A 15 4.57 -7.61 -3.10
N ILE A 16 3.75 -6.58 -3.31
CA ILE A 16 2.29 -6.71 -3.36
C ILE A 16 1.84 -7.17 -4.75
N THR A 17 2.40 -6.61 -5.82
CA THR A 17 2.05 -7.03 -7.19
C THR A 17 2.49 -8.48 -7.48
N ALA A 18 3.58 -8.93 -6.87
CA ALA A 18 4.17 -10.24 -7.13
C ALA A 18 3.64 -11.38 -6.23
N ASN A 19 3.01 -11.07 -5.08
CA ASN A 19 2.59 -12.10 -4.12
C ASN A 19 1.06 -12.30 -4.11
N PRO A 20 0.55 -13.50 -4.47
CA PRO A 20 -0.88 -13.79 -4.51
C PRO A 20 -1.59 -13.69 -3.15
N GLU A 21 -0.86 -13.65 -2.04
CA GLU A 21 -1.42 -13.40 -0.71
C GLU A 21 -2.00 -11.98 -0.55
N PHE A 22 -1.61 -11.03 -1.42
CA PHE A 22 -2.17 -9.68 -1.49
C PHE A 22 -3.15 -9.49 -2.65
N ALA A 23 -3.70 -10.60 -3.18
CA ALA A 23 -4.74 -10.56 -4.20
C ALA A 23 -6.12 -10.17 -3.61
N GLU A 24 -6.24 -10.10 -2.29
CA GLU A 24 -7.45 -9.66 -1.63
C GLU A 24 -7.68 -8.15 -1.82
N PRO A 25 -8.95 -7.72 -1.97
CA PRO A 25 -9.28 -6.32 -2.23
C PRO A 25 -8.92 -5.39 -1.07
N GLU A 26 -8.72 -5.92 0.13
CA GLU A 26 -8.38 -5.16 1.33
C GLU A 26 -7.37 -5.96 2.16
N PHE A 27 -6.25 -5.35 2.51
CA PHE A 27 -5.22 -5.97 3.35
C PHE A 27 -4.46 -4.91 4.15
N ALA A 28 -3.68 -5.34 5.14
CA ALA A 28 -2.87 -4.43 5.93
C ALA A 28 -1.49 -5.03 6.22
N PHE A 29 -0.46 -4.20 6.12
CA PHE A 29 0.91 -4.57 6.43
C PHE A 29 1.56 -3.55 7.35
N THR A 30 2.71 -3.91 7.90
CA THR A 30 3.51 -3.02 8.74
C THR A 30 4.75 -2.61 7.96
N PHE A 31 4.99 -1.30 7.84
CA PHE A 31 6.15 -0.73 7.16
C PHE A 31 6.73 0.39 8.02
N ASN A 32 8.04 0.36 8.29
CA ASN A 32 8.72 1.29 9.19
C ASN A 32 8.00 1.47 10.55
N ASP A 33 7.65 0.35 11.20
CA ASP A 33 6.89 0.31 12.47
C ASP A 33 5.49 0.96 12.42
N GLN A 34 4.99 1.28 11.23
CA GLN A 34 3.68 1.88 11.01
C GLN A 34 2.73 0.90 10.33
N ARG A 35 1.51 0.79 10.84
CA ARG A 35 0.46 -0.04 10.25
C ARG A 35 -0.14 0.72 9.06
N ILE A 36 -0.07 0.13 7.88
CA ILE A 36 -0.63 0.67 6.65
C ILE A 36 -1.78 -0.25 6.23
N TYR A 37 -2.96 0.35 6.04
CA TYR A 37 -4.11 -0.34 5.48
C TYR A 37 -4.21 -0.01 4.01
N VAL A 38 -4.42 -1.03 3.18
CA VAL A 38 -4.52 -0.90 1.74
C VAL A 38 -5.87 -1.39 1.28
N GLU A 39 -6.53 -0.54 0.52
CA GLU A 39 -7.71 -0.89 -0.24
C GLU A 39 -7.36 -0.88 -1.74
N GLN A 40 -7.48 -2.03 -2.38
CA GLN A 40 -7.27 -2.19 -3.81
C GLN A 40 -8.56 -1.87 -4.56
N LYS A 41 -8.50 -0.84 -5.39
CA LYS A 41 -9.57 -0.49 -6.34
C LYS A 41 -9.21 -1.01 -7.74
N ALA A 42 -10.19 -0.90 -8.65
CA ALA A 42 -10.04 -1.36 -10.03
C ALA A 42 -8.85 -0.71 -10.77
N HIS A 43 -8.50 0.53 -10.42
CA HIS A 43 -7.47 1.33 -11.13
C HIS A 43 -6.42 1.98 -10.21
N HIS A 44 -6.54 1.84 -8.90
CA HIS A 44 -5.64 2.47 -7.93
C HIS A 44 -5.65 1.72 -6.60
N TYR A 45 -4.68 2.04 -5.76
CA TYR A 45 -4.59 1.62 -4.36
C TYR A 45 -4.80 2.84 -3.46
N ASN A 46 -5.58 2.67 -2.40
CA ASN A 46 -5.69 3.63 -1.31
C ASN A 46 -4.87 3.13 -0.14
N PHE A 47 -3.84 3.89 0.25
CA PHE A 47 -3.04 3.64 1.44
C PHE A 47 -3.54 4.54 2.56
N HIS A 48 -4.18 3.96 3.55
CA HIS A 48 -4.59 4.65 4.76
C HIS A 48 -3.42 4.61 5.75
N ILE A 49 -2.87 5.77 6.00
CA ILE A 49 -1.68 5.96 6.81
C ILE A 49 -2.02 7.02 7.87
N ASP A 50 -2.11 6.58 9.13
CA ASP A 50 -2.65 7.39 10.23
C ASP A 50 -4.04 7.97 9.91
N ASN A 51 -4.12 9.30 9.71
CA ASN A 51 -5.37 10.01 9.38
C ASN A 51 -5.36 10.56 7.94
N GLU A 52 -4.44 10.09 7.10
CA GLU A 52 -4.28 10.48 5.71
C GLU A 52 -4.51 9.30 4.76
N ILE A 53 -4.94 9.63 3.54
CA ILE A 53 -5.14 8.64 2.47
C ILE A 53 -4.26 9.06 1.29
N TYR A 54 -3.36 8.15 0.92
CA TYR A 54 -2.50 8.31 -0.24
C TYR A 54 -2.99 7.41 -1.36
N GLN A 55 -3.30 8.00 -2.51
CA GLN A 55 -3.77 7.26 -3.66
C GLN A 55 -2.60 7.01 -4.62
N MET A 56 -2.36 5.74 -4.97
CA MET A 56 -1.40 5.38 -6.02
C MET A 56 -2.10 4.71 -7.20
N PRO A 57 -1.73 5.04 -8.44
CA PRO A 57 -2.23 4.33 -9.61
C PRO A 57 -1.80 2.87 -9.60
N ARG A 58 -2.65 1.99 -10.12
CA ARG A 58 -2.31 0.60 -10.40
C ARG A 58 -1.75 0.52 -11.82
N ILE A 59 -0.52 0.02 -11.94
CA ILE A 59 0.12 -0.31 -13.23
C ILE A 59 -0.43 -1.61 -13.81
#